data_AF-Q8EQ31-F1
#
_entry.id   AF-Q8EQ31-F1
#
_cell.length_a   1.000
_cell.length_b   1.000
_cell.length_c   1.000
_cell.angle_alpha   90.00
_cell.angle_beta   90.00
_cell.angle_gamma   90.00
#
_symmetry.space_group_name_H-M   'P 1'
#
loop_
_entity.id
_entity.type
_entity.pdbx_description
1 polymer ?
#
loop_
_entity_poly.entity_id
_entity_poly.type
_entity_poly.pdbx_seq_one_letter_code
_entity_poly.pdbx_strand_id
1 'polypeptide(L)' 'MFLDATILFQIAGIGIIVALIHTILKQMGKEEIAQFATLIGFIIVLVIVVNGLSDLFQQIKSVFLF' A
#
# COMPACT_ATOMS: atom_id res chain seq x y z
N MET A 1 -9.15 17.31 -3.76
CA MET A 1 -10.38 16.53 -3.47
C MET A 1 -10.39 15.18 -4.17
N PHE A 2 -10.33 15.07 -5.51
CA PHE A 2 -10.22 13.73 -6.16
C PHE A 2 -8.82 13.11 -6.02
N LEU A 3 -7.75 13.91 -6.09
CA LEU A 3 -6.36 13.44 -6.01
C LEU A 3 -6.05 12.72 -4.68
N ASP A 4 -6.58 13.25 -3.56
CA ASP A 4 -6.35 12.72 -2.21
C ASP A 4 -7.07 11.38 -2.00
N ALA A 5 -8.26 11.24 -2.59
CA ALA A 5 -9.03 10.01 -2.53
C ALA A 5 -8.42 8.89 -3.39
N THR A 6 -7.74 9.22 -4.50
CA THR A 6 -7.12 8.23 -5.39
C THR A 6 -6.14 7.32 -4.65
N ILE A 7 -5.31 7.87 -3.76
CA ILE A 7 -4.36 7.08 -2.97
C ILE A 7 -5.10 6.13 -2.01
N LEU A 8 -6.17 6.61 -1.37
CA LEU A 8 -6.98 5.78 -0.47
C LEU A 8 -7.65 4.62 -1.23
N PHE A 9 -8.20 4.87 -2.41
CA PHE A 9 -8.78 3.84 -3.27
C PHE A 9 -7.71 2.83 -3.74
N GLN A 10 -6.51 3.30 -4.06
CA GLN A 10 -5.41 2.44 -4.48
C GLN A 10 -4.97 1.49 -3.36
N ILE A 11 -4.81 2.01 -2.14
CA ILE A 11 -4.47 1.21 -0.95
C ILE A 11 -5.59 0.19 -0.64
N ALA A 12 -6.85 0.62 -0.68
CA ALA A 12 -8.00 -0.25 -0.46
C ALA A 12 -8.07 -1.39 -1.50
N GLY A 13 -7.81 -1.08 -2.78
CA GLY A 13 -7.76 -2.07 -3.85
C GLY A 13 -6.66 -3.12 -3.64
N ILE A 14 -5.45 -2.68 -3.25
CA ILE A 14 -4.35 -3.59 -2.91
C ILE A 14 -4.75 -4.48 -1.72
N GLY A 15 -5.35 -3.90 -0.69
CA GLY A 15 -5.83 -4.65 0.48
C GLY A 15 -6.84 -5.75 0.12
N ILE A 16 -7.80 -5.46 -0.76
CA ILE A 16 -8.78 -6.44 -1.25
C ILE A 16 -8.08 -7.58 -1.99
N ILE A 17 -7.18 -7.26 -2.92
CA ILE A 17 -6.46 -8.26 -3.73
C ILE A 17 -5.61 -9.16 -2.83
N VAL A 18 -4.88 -8.57 -1.87
CA VAL A 18 -4.03 -9.31 -0.93
C VAL A 18 -4.86 -10.23 -0.04
N ALA A 19 -6.00 -9.76 0.46
CA ALA A 19 -6.92 -10.58 1.25
C ALA A 19 -7.46 -11.77 0.44
N LEU A 20 -7.84 -11.54 -0.82
CA LEU A 20 -8.28 -12.59 -1.74
C LEU A 20 -7.19 -13.65 -1.96
N ILE A 21 -5.96 -13.21 -2.26
CA ILE A 21 -4.81 -14.11 -2.43
C ILE A 21 -4.56 -14.92 -1.16
N HIS A 22 -4.58 -14.28 0.01
CA HIS A 22 -4.39 -14.95 1.29
C HIS A 22 -5.46 -16.03 1.51
N THR A 23 -6.73 -15.69 1.31
CA THR A 23 -7.84 -16.64 1.47
C THR A 23 -7.70 -17.83 0.52
N ILE A 24 -7.33 -17.61 -0.74
CA ILE A 24 -7.14 -18.68 -1.72
C ILE A 24 -5.96 -19.58 -1.32
N LEU A 25 -4.81 -19.01 -0.97
CA LEU A 25 -3.63 -19.78 -0.56
C LEU A 25 -3.88 -20.58 0.72
N LYS A 26 -4.63 -20.02 1.66
CA LYS A 26 -5.07 -20.73 2.86
C LYS A 26 -6.00 -21.91 2.53
N GLN A 27 -6.96 -21.72 1.62
CA GLN A 27 -7.83 -22.82 1.15
C GLN A 27 -7.05 -23.93 0.43
N MET A 28 -5.93 -23.60 -0.21
CA MET A 28 -5.01 -24.58 -0.82
C MET A 28 -4.09 -25.28 0.19
N GLY A 29 -4.20 -24.98 1.48
CA GLY A 29 -3.32 -25.53 2.52
C GLY A 29 -1.90 -24.95 2.53
N LYS A 30 -1.69 -23.79 1.88
CA LYS A 30 -0.40 -23.09 1.79
C LYS A 30 -0.37 -21.87 2.72
N GLU A 31 -0.62 -22.10 4.00
CA GLU A 31 -0.80 -21.02 4.98
C GLU A 31 0.47 -20.18 5.21
N GLU A 32 1.66 -20.79 5.18
CA GLU A 32 2.93 -20.07 5.26
C GLU A 32 3.08 -19.06 4.11
N ILE A 33 2.78 -19.50 2.88
CA ILE A 33 2.85 -18.64 1.68
C ILE A 33 1.79 -17.53 1.75
N ALA A 34 0.59 -17.85 2.28
CA ALA A 34 -0.47 -16.87 2.48
C ALA A 34 -0.04 -15.74 3.43
N GLN A 35 0.69 -16.07 4.51
CA GLN A 35 1.23 -15.08 5.44
C GLN A 35 2.29 -14.19 4.79
N PHE A 36 3.23 -14.78 4.02
CA PHE A 36 4.20 -14.00 3.25
C PHE A 36 3.53 -13.08 2.22
N ALA A 37 2.49 -13.55 1.53
CA ALA A 37 1.73 -12.73 0.58
C ALA A 37 1.09 -11.50 1.26
N THR A 38 0.51 -11.68 2.46
CA THR A 38 -0.04 -10.56 3.24
C THR A 38 1.05 -9.58 3.68
N LEU A 39 2.20 -10.08 4.12
CA LEU A 39 3.34 -9.25 4.51
C LEU A 39 3.86 -8.41 3.34
N ILE A 40 4.01 -9.01 2.15
CA ILE A 40 4.40 -8.31 0.93
C ILE A 40 3.36 -7.25 0.57
N GLY A 41 2.08 -7.59 0.61
CA GLY A 41 0.99 -6.65 0.39
C GLY A 41 1.07 -5.43 1.31
N PHE A 42 1.36 -5.67 2.59
CA PHE A 42 1.55 -4.61 3.58
C PHE A 42 2.78 -3.73 3.27
N ILE A 43 3.91 -4.33 2.89
CA ILE A 43 5.13 -3.59 2.50
C ILE A 43 4.86 -2.69 1.29
N ILE A 44 4.12 -3.17 0.28
CA ILE A 44 3.75 -2.36 -0.89
C ILE A 44 2.95 -1.13 -0.48
N VAL A 45 1.97 -1.29 0.42
CA VAL A 45 1.20 -0.16 0.95
C VAL A 45 2.09 0.83 1.69
N LEU A 46 3.04 0.35 2.50
CA LEU A 46 3.99 1.24 3.18
C LEU A 46 4.84 2.05 2.20
N VAL A 47 5.30 1.45 1.10
CA VAL A 47 6.06 2.17 0.07
C VAL A 47 5.23 3.31 -0.55
N ILE A 48 3.95 3.05 -0.82
CA ILE A 48 3.02 4.10 -1.33
C ILE A 48 2.92 5.25 -0.32
N VAL A 49 2.77 4.94 0.97
CA VAL A 49 2.70 5.97 2.02
C VAL A 49 4.00 6.76 2.12
N VAL A 50 5.17 6.09 2.10
CA VAL A 50 6.48 6.74 2.17
C VAL A 50 6.70 7.67 0.99
N ASN A 51 6.33 7.26 -0.22
CA ASN A 51 6.42 8.12 -1.41
C ASN A 51 5.53 9.36 -1.27
N GLY A 52 4.29 9.18 -0.80
CA GLY A 52 3.42 10.30 -0.48
C GLY A 52 4.08 11.28 0.51
N LEU A 53 4.64 10.77 1.61
CA LEU A 53 5.37 11.61 2.56
C LEU A 53 6.55 12.33 1.92
N SER A 54 7.31 11.67 1.04
CA SER A 54 8.42 12.27 0.28
C SER A 54 7.96 13.48 -0.54
N ASP A 55 6.84 13.35 -1.26
CA ASP A 55 6.26 14.42 -2.06
C ASP A 55 5.82 15.59 -1.19
N LEU A 56 5.24 15.32 -0.02
CA LEU A 56 4.86 16.34 0.95
C LEU A 56 6.10 17.08 1.49
N PHE A 57 7.16 16.34 1.83
CA PHE A 57 8.42 16.94 2.25
C PHE A 57 9.06 17.79 1.15
N GLN A 58 8.98 17.37 -0.11
CA GLN A 58 9.49 18.13 -1.24
C GLN A 58 8.70 19.42 -1.47
N GLN A 59 7.37 19.38 -1.32
CA GLN A 59 6.52 20.57 -1.35
C GLN A 59 6.90 21.56 -0.24
N ILE A 60 7.09 21.08 1.00
CA ILE A 60 7.56 21.92 2.10
C ILE A 60 8.92 22.54 1.73
N LYS A 61 9.90 21.74 1.30
CA LYS A 61 11.21 22.26 0.90
C LYS A 61 11.10 23.32 -0.20
N SER A 62 10.27 23.11 -1.21
CA SER A 62 10.07 24.06 -2.31
C SER A 62 9.51 25.41 -1.86
N VAL A 63 8.73 25.46 -0.80
CA VAL A 63 8.15 26.70 -0.27
C VAL A 63 9.14 27.43 0.65
N PHE A 64 9.98 26.68 1.37
CA PHE A 64 10.87 27.23 2.40
C PHE A 64 12.33 27.45 1.97
N LEU A 65 12.82 26.78 0.92
CA LEU A 65 14.22 26.86 0.44
C LEU A 65 14.33 27.56 -0.93
N PHE A 66 13.71 28.74 -1.09
CA PHE A 66 13.79 29.59 -2.30
C PHE A 66 15.16 29.56 -3.00
#